data_AF-A0A8T5LFQ3-F1
#
_entry.id   AF-A0A8T5LFQ3-F1
#
_cell.length_a   1.000
_cell.length_b   1.000
_cell.length_c   1.000
_cell.angle_alpha   90.00
_cell.angle_beta   90.00
_cell.angle_gamma   90.00
#
_symmetry.space_group_name_H-M   'P 1'
#
loop_
_entity.id
_entity.type
_entity.pdbx_description
1 polymer ?
#
loop_
_entity_poly.entity_id
_entity_poly.type
_entity_poly.pdbx_seq_one_letter_code
_entity_poly.pdbx_strand_id
1 'polypeptide(L)'
;MTFERIVTMAPAFDRRNQDPSRNYGIQGVDLRMVLKGPDGVVQFLLYTNWMLPHVQDEMDSKPLDTRFPYVFHKPLPADVGYHSKVPRYEGHEPAHDYQCPYTDGVCYRDGSVLAAKDMYRVLCERGSDGVWEELESYYHKIFADTEAARQR
;
A
#
# COMPACT_ATOMS: atom_id res chain seq x y z
N MET A 1 7.52 22.26 6.21
CA MET A 1 8.20 20.99 5.86
C MET A 1 8.00 20.75 4.37
N THR A 2 8.93 20.09 3.70
CA THR A 2 8.77 19.71 2.29
C THR A 2 8.55 18.20 2.23
N PHE A 3 7.42 17.79 1.65
CA PHE A 3 7.13 16.38 1.39
C PHE A 3 7.56 16.00 -0.03
N GLU A 4 8.05 14.77 -0.17
CA GLU A 4 8.26 14.13 -1.47
C GLU A 4 7.08 13.19 -1.75
N ARG A 5 6.41 13.40 -2.89
CA ARG A 5 5.28 12.58 -3.36
C ARG A 5 5.79 11.62 -4.44
N ILE A 6 5.63 10.33 -4.22
CA ILE A 6 6.11 9.28 -5.13
C ILE A 6 4.92 8.42 -5.54
N VAL A 7 4.75 8.20 -6.84
CA VAL A 7 3.77 7.24 -7.38
C VAL A 7 4.53 6.14 -8.10
N THR A 8 4.22 4.90 -7.78
CA THR A 8 4.77 3.73 -8.45
C THR A 8 3.66 2.80 -8.90
N MET A 9 3.87 2.17 -10.05
CA MET A 9 3.00 1.13 -10.57
C MET A 9 3.85 -0.12 -10.84
N ALA A 10 3.61 -1.19 -10.09
CA ALA A 10 4.28 -2.47 -10.35
C ALA A 10 3.49 -3.25 -11.41
N PRO A 11 4.15 -3.88 -12.38
CA PRO A 11 3.46 -4.59 -13.46
C PRO A 11 2.75 -5.84 -12.95
N ALA A 12 1.61 -6.15 -13.59
CA ALA A 12 0.92 -7.42 -13.40
C ALA A 12 1.81 -8.61 -13.77
N PHE A 13 1.53 -9.78 -13.17
CA PHE A 13 2.21 -11.03 -13.51
C PHE A 13 1.29 -12.24 -13.49
N ASP A 14 1.69 -13.26 -14.23
CA ASP A 14 1.20 -14.63 -14.11
C ASP A 14 2.40 -15.54 -13.83
N ARG A 15 2.50 -16.00 -12.59
CA ARG A 15 3.57 -16.89 -12.11
C ARG A 15 2.98 -18.22 -11.65
N ARG A 16 1.85 -18.62 -12.24
CA ARG A 16 1.29 -19.96 -12.03
C ARG A 16 2.23 -21.00 -12.62
N ASN A 17 2.33 -22.15 -11.95
CA ASN A 17 3.16 -23.26 -12.38
C ASN A 17 2.42 -24.58 -12.16
N GLN A 18 2.70 -25.58 -12.99
CA GLN A 18 2.15 -26.94 -12.84
C GLN A 18 2.69 -27.61 -11.58
N ASP A 19 3.92 -27.31 -11.19
CA ASP A 19 4.48 -27.70 -9.89
C ASP A 19 3.92 -26.77 -8.79
N PRO A 20 3.10 -27.29 -7.85
CA PRO A 20 2.49 -26.47 -6.80
C PRO A 20 3.52 -25.76 -5.92
N SER A 21 4.73 -26.29 -5.76
CA SER A 21 5.80 -25.68 -4.96
C SER A 21 6.39 -24.41 -5.58
N ARG A 22 6.09 -24.17 -6.86
CA ARG A 22 6.56 -23.03 -7.66
C ARG A 22 5.42 -22.17 -8.17
N ASN A 23 4.21 -22.40 -7.68
CA ASN A 23 3.03 -21.65 -8.08
C ASN A 23 2.88 -20.41 -7.18
N TYR A 24 3.18 -19.23 -7.74
CA TYR A 24 3.09 -17.95 -7.03
C TYR A 24 1.85 -17.13 -7.44
N GLY A 25 0.90 -17.78 -8.11
CA GLY A 25 -0.37 -17.17 -8.50
C GLY A 25 -0.27 -16.11 -9.59
N ILE A 26 -1.30 -15.27 -9.62
CA ILE A 26 -1.46 -14.13 -10.52
C ILE A 26 -1.61 -12.86 -9.67
N GLN A 27 -1.19 -11.72 -10.22
CA GLN A 27 -1.38 -10.40 -9.61
C GLN A 27 -1.62 -9.37 -10.70
N GLY A 28 -2.53 -8.42 -10.43
CA GLY A 28 -2.75 -7.27 -11.31
C GLY A 28 -1.68 -6.20 -11.13
N VAL A 29 -1.89 -5.03 -11.76
CA VAL A 29 -1.04 -3.87 -11.49
C VAL A 29 -1.24 -3.39 -10.05
N ASP A 30 -0.15 -3.15 -9.35
CA ASP A 30 -0.18 -2.52 -8.02
C ASP A 30 0.09 -1.03 -8.18
N LEU A 31 -0.82 -0.18 -7.69
CA LEU A 31 -0.61 1.26 -7.57
C LEU A 31 -0.20 1.58 -6.13
N ARG A 32 0.93 2.25 -5.95
CA ARG A 32 1.38 2.74 -4.64
C ARG A 32 1.66 4.22 -4.68
N MET A 33 1.00 4.95 -3.78
CA MET A 33 1.21 6.36 -3.51
C MET A 33 1.95 6.49 -2.20
N VAL A 34 3.10 7.14 -2.20
CA VAL A 34 4.01 7.26 -1.06
C VAL A 34 4.28 8.73 -0.79
N LEU A 35 4.16 9.12 0.47
CA LEU A 35 4.52 10.46 0.96
C LEU A 35 5.69 10.33 1.93
N LYS A 36 6.84 10.87 1.54
CA LYS A 36 8.07 10.84 2.35
C LYS A 36 8.29 12.20 3.01
N GLY A 37 8.49 12.17 4.32
CA GLY A 37 8.82 13.32 5.15
C GLY A 37 10.09 13.08 5.97
N PRO A 38 10.49 14.06 6.81
CA PRO A 38 11.72 13.96 7.60
C PRO A 38 11.72 12.87 8.67
N ASP A 39 10.55 12.43 9.14
CA ASP A 39 10.38 11.49 10.26
C ASP A 39 10.11 10.05 9.80
N GLY A 40 9.73 9.89 8.55
CA GLY A 40 9.39 8.60 7.99
C GLY A 40 8.62 8.73 6.70
N VAL A 41 7.85 7.70 6.40
CA VAL A 41 7.09 7.58 5.16
C VAL A 41 5.71 7.05 5.48
N VAL A 42 4.68 7.56 4.79
CA VAL A 42 3.35 6.95 4.76
C VAL A 42 2.99 6.53 3.35
N GLN A 43 2.11 5.54 3.22
CA GLN A 43 1.72 5.00 1.93
C GLN A 43 0.24 4.68 1.84
N PHE A 44 -0.24 4.62 0.60
CA PHE A 44 -1.47 3.97 0.19
C PHE A 44 -1.15 2.96 -0.94
N LEU A 45 -1.58 1.71 -0.76
CA LEU A 45 -1.42 0.63 -1.73
C LEU A 45 -2.79 0.16 -2.23
N LEU A 46 -2.95 0.14 -3.54
CA LEU A 46 -4.14 -0.34 -4.23
C LEU A 46 -3.75 -1.45 -5.21
N TYR A 47 -4.33 -2.63 -5.03
CA TYR A 47 -4.31 -3.65 -6.09
C TYR A 47 -5.40 -3.27 -7.08
N THR A 48 -5.02 -2.83 -8.27
CA THR A 48 -5.96 -2.27 -9.24
C THR A 48 -6.87 -3.32 -9.88
N ASN A 49 -6.46 -4.60 -9.80
CA ASN A 49 -7.03 -5.70 -10.58
C ASN A 49 -6.91 -5.51 -12.10
N TRP A 50 -6.02 -4.63 -12.58
CA TRP A 50 -5.67 -4.55 -13.99
C TRP A 50 -4.73 -5.71 -14.32
N MET A 51 -5.30 -6.78 -14.86
CA MET A 51 -4.59 -8.03 -15.13
C MET A 51 -3.85 -8.02 -16.46
N LEU A 52 -2.96 -9.00 -16.65
CA LEU A 52 -2.45 -9.34 -17.99
C LEU A 52 -3.63 -9.75 -18.89
N PRO A 53 -3.61 -9.44 -20.21
CA PRO A 53 -4.75 -9.70 -21.09
C PRO A 53 -5.28 -11.13 -21.03
N HIS A 54 -4.41 -12.14 -21.10
CA HIS A 54 -4.82 -13.55 -21.06
C HIS A 54 -5.41 -13.98 -19.71
N VAL A 55 -4.99 -13.32 -18.61
CA VAL A 55 -5.53 -13.56 -17.27
C VAL A 55 -6.92 -12.92 -17.16
N GLN A 56 -7.07 -11.70 -17.69
CA GLN A 56 -8.38 -11.03 -17.73
C GLN A 56 -9.39 -11.83 -18.54
N ASP A 57 -9.01 -12.31 -19.74
CA ASP A 57 -9.86 -13.15 -20.58
C ASP A 57 -10.30 -14.43 -19.84
N GLU A 58 -9.37 -15.08 -19.13
CA GLU A 58 -9.67 -16.26 -18.30
C GLU A 58 -10.66 -15.90 -17.18
N MET A 59 -10.47 -14.77 -16.50
CA MET A 59 -11.32 -14.33 -15.40
C MET A 59 -12.71 -13.95 -15.87
N ASP A 60 -12.83 -13.27 -17.01
CA ASP A 60 -14.10 -12.87 -17.60
C ASP A 60 -14.89 -14.07 -18.14
N SER A 61 -14.19 -15.15 -18.52
CA SER A 61 -14.82 -16.42 -18.94
C SER A 61 -15.42 -17.23 -17.78
N LYS A 62 -14.98 -16.98 -16.54
CA LYS A 62 -15.46 -17.70 -15.37
C LYS A 62 -16.85 -17.22 -14.96
N PRO A 63 -17.74 -18.12 -14.50
CA PRO A 63 -18.99 -17.70 -13.89
C PRO A 63 -18.69 -16.83 -12.67
N LEU A 64 -19.48 -15.76 -12.49
CA LEU A 64 -19.35 -14.85 -11.36
C LEU A 64 -19.43 -15.63 -10.04
N ASP A 65 -18.35 -15.60 -9.23
CA ASP A 65 -18.41 -16.16 -7.88
C ASP A 65 -19.26 -15.23 -7.00
N THR A 66 -20.50 -15.64 -6.77
CA THR A 66 -21.48 -14.87 -5.99
C THR A 66 -21.12 -14.77 -4.51
N ARG A 67 -20.20 -15.60 -4.01
CA ARG A 67 -19.72 -15.52 -2.61
C ARG A 67 -18.73 -14.38 -2.45
N PHE A 68 -17.93 -14.11 -3.48
CA PHE A 68 -16.85 -13.12 -3.47
C PHE A 68 -16.83 -12.29 -4.77
N PRO A 69 -17.92 -11.58 -5.10
CA PRO A 69 -18.09 -10.96 -6.42
C PRO A 69 -17.10 -9.82 -6.73
N TYR A 70 -16.32 -9.40 -5.73
CA TYR A 70 -15.38 -8.27 -5.82
C TYR A 70 -13.92 -8.69 -5.92
N VAL A 71 -13.55 -9.91 -5.52
CA VAL A 71 -12.14 -10.30 -5.34
C VAL A 71 -11.36 -10.28 -6.65
N PHE A 72 -12.03 -10.62 -7.76
CA PHE A 72 -11.39 -10.80 -9.06
C PHE A 72 -11.64 -9.68 -10.07
N HIS A 73 -12.61 -8.78 -9.80
CA HIS A 73 -13.04 -7.81 -10.82
C HIS A 73 -13.02 -6.37 -10.33
N LYS A 74 -12.71 -6.11 -9.05
CA LYS A 74 -12.67 -4.76 -8.49
C LYS A 74 -11.30 -4.43 -7.90
N PRO A 75 -10.88 -3.16 -7.94
CA PRO A 75 -9.72 -2.75 -7.18
C PRO A 75 -9.88 -3.08 -5.69
N LEU A 76 -8.78 -3.52 -5.06
CA LEU A 76 -8.72 -3.85 -3.64
C LEU A 76 -7.77 -2.87 -2.93
N PRO A 77 -8.28 -1.97 -2.06
CA PRO A 77 -7.42 -1.16 -1.21
C PRO A 77 -6.70 -2.06 -0.22
N ALA A 78 -5.41 -2.28 -0.48
CA ALA A 78 -4.63 -3.30 0.20
C ALA A 78 -4.03 -2.79 1.51
N ASP A 79 -3.59 -1.53 1.55
CA ASP A 79 -2.93 -1.00 2.74
C ASP A 79 -2.93 0.54 2.78
N VAL A 80 -3.06 1.09 3.98
CA VAL A 80 -2.56 2.41 4.35
C VAL A 80 -1.66 2.22 5.55
N GLY A 81 -0.41 2.61 5.42
CA GLY A 81 0.60 2.28 6.42
C GLY A 81 1.74 3.28 6.46
N TYR A 82 2.71 3.00 7.33
CA TYR A 82 3.87 3.85 7.52
C TYR A 82 5.17 3.05 7.66
N HIS A 83 6.28 3.74 7.44
CA HIS A 83 7.63 3.28 7.70
C HIS A 83 8.35 4.31 8.57
N SER A 84 8.92 3.86 9.68
CA SER A 84 9.61 4.68 10.66
C SER A 84 11.02 4.13 10.92
N LYS A 85 11.97 5.02 11.20
CA LYS A 85 13.34 4.67 11.62
C LYS A 85 13.42 4.28 13.09
N VAL A 86 12.39 4.60 13.87
CA VAL A 86 12.30 4.33 15.31
C VAL A 86 10.98 3.62 15.66
N PRO A 87 10.91 2.84 16.74
CA PRO A 87 9.67 2.25 17.22
C PRO A 87 8.59 3.31 17.44
N ARG A 88 7.32 3.00 17.13
CA ARG A 88 6.18 3.92 17.33
C ARG A 88 5.30 3.60 18.53
N TYR A 89 5.47 2.41 19.12
CA TYR A 89 4.75 1.97 20.30
C TYR A 89 5.57 0.89 21.02
N GLU A 90 5.21 0.59 22.27
CA GLU A 90 5.87 -0.45 23.06
C GLU A 90 5.72 -1.83 22.39
N GLY A 91 6.84 -2.53 22.22
CA GLY A 91 6.86 -3.82 21.50
C GLY A 91 6.78 -3.70 19.98
N HIS A 92 6.94 -2.50 19.40
CA HIS A 92 7.10 -2.36 17.95
C HIS A 92 8.48 -2.88 17.53
N GLU A 93 8.52 -4.15 17.13
CA GLU A 93 9.72 -4.82 16.64
C GLU A 93 10.08 -4.36 15.21
N PRO A 94 11.37 -4.32 14.85
CA PRO A 94 11.78 -3.97 13.50
C PRO A 94 11.31 -5.05 12.51
N ALA A 95 10.95 -4.62 11.30
CA ALA A 95 10.68 -5.54 10.21
C ALA A 95 11.90 -6.44 9.96
N HIS A 96 11.66 -7.75 9.78
CA HIS A 96 12.72 -8.74 9.56
C HIS A 96 13.58 -8.47 8.31
N ASP A 97 13.08 -7.64 7.40
CA ASP A 97 13.81 -7.16 6.24
C ASP A 97 14.51 -5.83 6.59
N TYR A 98 15.82 -5.91 6.80
CA TYR A 98 16.67 -4.76 7.13
C TYR A 98 16.95 -3.84 5.92
N GLN A 99 16.37 -4.11 4.75
CA GLN A 99 16.53 -3.32 3.53
C GLN A 99 15.20 -2.66 3.13
N CYS A 100 14.60 -1.89 4.03
CA CYS A 100 13.47 -1.07 3.64
C CYS A 100 13.92 0.02 2.66
N PRO A 101 13.30 0.13 1.47
CA PRO A 101 13.67 1.11 0.45
C PRO A 101 13.37 2.56 0.85
N TYR A 102 12.72 2.78 2.00
CA TYR A 102 12.25 4.08 2.44
C TYR A 102 12.98 4.62 3.68
N THR A 103 13.56 3.75 4.51
CA THR A 103 14.22 4.14 5.76
C THR A 103 15.73 3.98 5.73
N ASP A 104 16.31 3.50 4.62
CA ASP A 104 17.75 3.30 4.42
C ASP A 104 18.40 2.47 5.56
N GLY A 105 17.68 1.45 6.05
CA GLY A 105 18.11 0.59 7.14
C GLY A 105 16.95 0.01 7.94
N VAL A 106 17.07 0.05 9.27
CA VAL A 106 16.04 -0.47 10.20
C VAL A 106 14.70 0.21 9.91
N CYS A 107 13.64 -0.59 9.84
CA CYS A 107 12.30 -0.12 9.54
C CYS A 107 11.30 -0.69 10.54
N TYR A 108 10.57 0.19 11.19
CA TYR A 108 9.39 -0.09 11.98
C TYR A 108 8.19 0.27 11.12
N ARG A 109 7.41 -0.72 10.70
CA ARG A 109 6.29 -0.52 9.79
C ARG A 109 5.04 -1.17 10.32
N ASP A 110 3.92 -0.50 10.09
CA ASP A 110 2.58 -1.01 10.39
C ASP A 110 1.60 -0.46 9.36
N GLY A 111 0.45 -1.11 9.22
CA GLY A 111 -0.51 -0.83 8.16
C GLY A 111 -1.92 -1.29 8.47
N SER A 112 -2.90 -0.72 7.77
CA SER A 112 -4.31 -0.99 7.98
C SER A 112 -5.08 -1.11 6.67
N VAL A 113 -5.51 -2.34 6.40
CA VAL A 113 -6.46 -2.66 5.32
C VAL A 113 -7.80 -1.93 5.55
N LEU A 114 -8.22 -1.76 6.81
CA LEU A 114 -9.48 -1.11 7.15
C LEU A 114 -9.44 0.38 6.80
N ALA A 115 -8.34 1.07 7.14
CA ALA A 115 -8.16 2.47 6.79
C ALA A 115 -8.00 2.69 5.28
N ALA A 116 -7.46 1.69 4.57
CA ALA A 116 -7.30 1.76 3.12
C ALA A 116 -8.63 1.93 2.35
N LYS A 117 -9.76 1.48 2.91
CA LYS A 117 -11.07 1.67 2.31
C LYS A 117 -11.48 3.15 2.22
N ASP A 118 -11.22 3.92 3.28
CA ASP A 118 -11.53 5.35 3.30
C ASP A 118 -10.63 6.12 2.32
N MET A 119 -9.35 5.75 2.26
CA MET A 119 -8.40 6.32 1.29
C MET A 119 -8.81 6.03 -0.16
N TYR A 120 -9.32 4.83 -0.44
CA TYR A 120 -9.84 4.47 -1.76
C TYR A 120 -11.09 5.27 -2.13
N ARG A 121 -12.01 5.52 -1.20
CA ARG A 121 -13.14 6.42 -1.44
C ARG A 121 -12.64 7.81 -1.83
N VAL A 122 -11.66 8.35 -1.11
CA VAL A 122 -11.05 9.64 -1.43
C VAL A 122 -10.43 9.65 -2.83
N LEU A 123 -9.69 8.59 -3.20
CA LEU A 123 -9.18 8.45 -4.56
C LEU A 123 -10.29 8.51 -5.61
N CYS A 124 -11.40 7.80 -5.40
CA CYS A 124 -12.52 7.78 -6.34
C CYS A 124 -13.24 9.12 -6.46
N GLU A 125 -13.44 9.83 -5.35
CA GLU A 125 -14.23 11.07 -5.30
C GLU A 125 -13.41 12.32 -5.67
N ARG A 126 -12.13 12.32 -5.31
CA ARG A 126 -11.26 13.50 -5.31
C ARG A 126 -9.95 13.31 -6.07
N GLY A 127 -9.71 12.12 -6.63
CA GLY A 127 -8.49 11.81 -7.36
C GLY A 127 -7.25 11.77 -6.47
N SER A 128 -6.08 11.84 -7.10
CA SER A 128 -4.78 11.76 -6.42
C SER A 128 -4.55 12.92 -5.45
N ASP A 129 -5.07 14.12 -5.75
CA ASP A 129 -4.88 15.29 -4.90
C ASP A 129 -5.53 15.11 -3.53
N GLY A 130 -6.74 14.54 -3.50
CA GLY A 130 -7.39 14.17 -2.24
C GLY A 130 -6.59 13.13 -1.45
N VAL A 131 -6.01 12.13 -2.13
CA VAL A 131 -5.16 11.13 -1.46
C VAL A 131 -3.90 11.77 -0.85
N TRP A 132 -3.29 12.74 -1.54
CA TRP A 132 -2.13 13.44 -0.99
C TRP A 132 -2.44 14.21 0.27
N GLU A 133 -3.56 14.93 0.30
CA GLU A 133 -4.01 15.64 1.52
C GLU A 133 -4.26 14.68 2.68
N GLU A 134 -4.90 13.54 2.42
CA GLU A 134 -5.14 12.51 3.45
C GLU A 134 -3.85 11.84 3.93
N LEU A 135 -2.90 11.57 3.04
CA LEU A 135 -1.59 11.05 3.42
C LEU A 135 -0.80 12.08 4.25
N GLU A 136 -0.86 13.37 3.94
CA GLU A 136 -0.23 14.43 4.75
C GLU A 136 -0.86 14.48 6.15
N SER A 137 -2.19 14.45 6.25
CA SER A 137 -2.91 14.38 7.53
C SER A 137 -2.53 13.14 8.34
N TYR A 138 -2.49 11.97 7.68
CA TYR A 138 -2.10 10.71 8.28
C TYR A 138 -0.64 10.73 8.75
N TYR A 139 0.28 11.30 7.96
CA TYR A 139 1.68 11.48 8.34
C TYR A 139 1.80 12.27 9.65
N HIS A 140 1.15 13.45 9.74
CA HIS A 140 1.21 14.26 10.95
C HIS A 140 0.64 13.52 12.16
N LYS A 141 -0.45 12.77 11.98
CA LYS A 141 -1.02 11.93 13.05
C LYS A 141 -0.03 10.87 13.53
N ILE A 142 0.65 10.16 12.61
CA ILE A 142 1.58 9.08 12.96
C ILE A 142 2.84 9.63 13.62
N PHE A 143 3.34 10.79 13.18
CA PHE A 143 4.63 11.34 13.59
C PHE A 143 4.56 12.54 14.57
N ALA A 144 3.38 12.89 15.08
CA ALA A 144 3.15 14.03 15.99
C ALA A 144 4.12 14.08 17.19
N ASP A 145 4.36 12.95 17.84
CA ASP A 145 5.23 12.90 19.04
C ASP A 145 6.70 13.25 18.71
N THR A 146 7.14 13.01 17.48
CA THR A 146 8.49 13.33 17.03
C THR A 146 8.64 14.83 16.78
N GLU A 147 7.59 15.50 16.29
CA GLU A 147 7.57 16.95 16.17
C GLU A 147 7.62 17.63 17.55
N ALA A 148 6.83 17.12 18.52
CA ALA A 148 6.81 17.66 19.87
C ALA A 148 8.17 17.53 20.58
N ALA A 149 8.92 16.46 20.32
CA ALA A 149 10.26 16.27 20.87
C ALA A 149 11.31 17.23 20.28
N ARG A 150 11.15 17.68 19.02
CA ARG A 150 12.07 18.65 18.38
C ARG A 150 11.88 20.09 18.83
N GLN A 151 10.73 20.42 19.41
CA GLN A 151 10.39 21.76 19.88
C GLN A 151 10.79 22.01 21.34
N ARG A 152 11.32 20.99 22.03
CA ARG A 152 11.85 21.07 23.39
C ARG A 152 13.37 21.20 23.34
#